data_AF-A0A2E0VUV5-F1
#
_entry.id   AF-A0A2E0VUV5-F1
#
_cell.length_a   1.000
_cell.length_b   1.000
_cell.length_c   1.000
_cell.angle_alpha   90.00
_cell.angle_beta   90.00
_cell.angle_gamma   90.00
#
_symmetry.space_group_name_H-M   'P 1'
#
loop_
_entity.id
_entity.type
_entity.pdbx_description
1 polymer ?
#
loop_
_entity_poly.entity_id
_entity_poly.type
_entity_poly.pdbx_seq_one_letter_code
_entity_poly.pdbx_strand_id
1 'polypeptide(L)'
;MITKFQLTKKSSNRKTGPIATVRSSSNTCPADCPFNNGGGCYAASGPEAIWWKRLDESEKPEHTGWLGLSDQFREAKLTPGTLLRVNTAGDLPHLPNTGEILGNVVDLLRAIFEANEVVPFTYTHHRQTEHNLSVVDRQNRAGFTVNLSCDSEERASMMHRRGFPSVCVVPADDTRTGWRDEHGTKFVTCPAQTRDEMTCDRCRLCSKANRGAVVVFRAHGAKRKKISARLETAG
;
A
#
# COMPACT_ATOMS: atom_id res chain seq x y z
N MET A 1 13.26 2.73 17.16
CA MET A 1 13.94 2.19 15.97
C MET A 1 13.74 3.17 14.82
N ILE A 2 14.80 3.59 14.14
CA ILE A 2 14.70 4.51 12.99
C ILE A 2 14.13 3.75 11.80
N THR A 3 13.13 4.31 11.13
CA THR A 3 12.57 3.73 9.90
C THR A 3 13.61 3.72 8.78
N LYS A 4 13.69 2.60 8.06
CA LYS A 4 14.56 2.42 6.91
C LYS A 4 13.72 2.32 5.63
N PHE A 5 14.28 2.79 4.53
CA PHE A 5 13.65 2.80 3.22
C PHE A 5 14.58 2.29 2.13
N GLN A 6 14.04 1.57 1.16
CA GLN A 6 14.77 1.12 -0.03
C GLN A 6 13.97 1.38 -1.29
N LEU A 7 14.50 2.24 -2.16
CA LEU A 7 14.00 2.50 -3.51
C LEU A 7 14.52 1.41 -4.46
N THR A 8 13.62 0.85 -5.26
CA THR A 8 13.93 0.10 -6.46
C THR A 8 13.45 0.93 -7.65
N LYS A 9 14.39 1.46 -8.43
CA LYS A 9 14.12 2.34 -9.57
C LYS A 9 13.18 1.71 -10.61
N LYS A 10 13.35 0.40 -10.87
CA LYS A 10 12.55 -0.35 -11.84
C LYS A 10 12.22 -1.72 -11.29
N SER A 11 10.96 -1.94 -10.94
CA SER A 11 10.49 -3.23 -10.44
C SER A 11 10.50 -4.32 -11.53
N SER A 12 10.84 -5.54 -11.14
CA SER A 12 10.68 -6.76 -11.94
C SER A 12 9.39 -7.54 -11.60
N ASN A 13 8.57 -7.01 -10.69
CA ASN A 13 7.32 -7.66 -10.28
C ASN A 13 6.28 -7.56 -11.40
N ARG A 14 5.83 -8.72 -11.89
CA ARG A 14 4.86 -8.85 -12.99
C ARG A 14 3.56 -8.06 -12.75
N LYS A 15 3.08 -7.95 -11.51
CA LYS A 15 1.83 -7.24 -11.18
C LYS A 15 2.01 -5.72 -11.27
N THR A 16 3.14 -5.22 -10.76
CA THR A 16 3.40 -3.78 -10.79
C THR A 16 3.84 -3.30 -12.17
N GLY A 17 4.49 -4.16 -12.95
CA GLY A 17 5.24 -3.74 -14.12
C GLY A 17 6.49 -2.94 -13.72
N PRO A 18 7.14 -2.27 -14.69
CA PRO A 18 8.42 -1.58 -14.50
C PRO A 18 8.30 -0.22 -13.81
N ILE A 19 7.43 -0.10 -12.80
CA ILE A 19 7.29 1.11 -11.97
C ILE A 19 8.38 1.19 -10.90
N ALA A 20 8.60 2.38 -10.36
CA ALA A 20 9.43 2.55 -9.17
C ALA A 20 8.69 2.01 -7.94
N THR A 21 9.43 1.43 -6.99
CA THR A 21 8.86 0.91 -5.74
C THR A 21 9.71 1.27 -4.55
N VAL A 22 9.09 1.51 -3.39
CA VAL A 22 9.80 1.68 -2.11
C VAL A 22 9.37 0.60 -1.14
N ARG A 23 10.34 -0.02 -0.46
CA ARG A 23 10.11 -0.80 0.77
C ARG A 23 10.38 0.08 1.98
N SER A 24 9.60 -0.11 3.03
CA SER A 24 9.84 0.43 4.37
C SER A 24 10.13 -0.71 5.34
N SER A 25 10.98 -0.48 6.34
CA SER A 25 11.30 -1.49 7.36
C SER A 25 10.07 -1.94 8.18
N SER A 26 10.15 -3.13 8.75
CA SER A 26 9.04 -3.79 9.45
C SER A 26 8.50 -3.03 10.66
N ASN A 27 9.30 -2.17 11.28
CA ASN A 27 8.86 -1.27 12.36
C ASN A 27 7.77 -0.27 11.93
N THR A 28 7.48 -0.14 10.64
CA THR A 28 6.37 0.68 10.14
C THR A 28 5.04 -0.06 10.11
N CYS A 29 5.04 -1.40 10.18
CA CYS A 29 3.82 -2.18 10.18
C CYS A 29 3.02 -1.97 11.48
N PRO A 30 1.70 -1.71 11.40
CA PRO A 30 0.88 -1.62 12.59
C PRO A 30 0.83 -2.95 13.35
N ALA A 31 0.88 -2.88 14.68
CA ALA A 31 0.86 -4.04 15.56
C ALA A 31 -0.44 -4.85 15.45
N ASP A 32 -1.54 -4.24 15.02
CA ASP A 32 -2.84 -4.86 14.82
C ASP A 32 -3.10 -5.27 13.36
N CYS A 33 -2.07 -5.22 12.50
CA CYS A 33 -2.21 -5.64 11.10
C CYS A 33 -2.73 -7.09 11.02
N PRO A 34 -3.92 -7.32 10.44
CA PRO A 34 -4.55 -8.63 10.48
C PRO A 34 -3.79 -9.63 9.61
N PHE A 35 -3.06 -9.17 8.58
CA PHE A 35 -2.19 -10.02 7.77
C PHE A 35 -0.89 -10.39 8.49
N ASN A 36 -0.33 -9.50 9.30
CA ASN A 36 0.86 -9.83 10.09
C ASN A 36 0.50 -10.87 11.16
N ASN A 37 -0.52 -10.57 11.97
CA ASN A 37 -0.92 -11.39 13.11
C ASN A 37 -1.67 -12.67 12.70
N GLY A 38 -2.46 -12.60 11.63
CA GLY A 38 -3.17 -13.74 11.07
C GLY A 38 -2.31 -14.62 10.17
N GLY A 39 -1.05 -14.26 9.93
CA GLY A 39 -0.11 -15.04 9.12
C GLY A 39 -0.46 -15.07 7.63
N GLY A 40 -0.92 -13.96 7.06
CA GLY A 40 -1.20 -13.75 5.63
C GLY A 40 -0.34 -12.67 4.96
N CYS A 41 0.61 -12.06 5.68
CA CYS A 41 1.42 -10.97 5.17
C CYS A 41 2.23 -11.38 3.93
N TYR A 42 1.99 -10.67 2.82
CA TYR A 42 2.69 -10.89 1.55
C TYR A 42 4.21 -10.73 1.71
N ALA A 43 4.63 -9.66 2.38
CA ALA A 43 6.04 -9.34 2.60
C ALA A 43 6.77 -10.34 3.50
N ALA A 44 6.04 -11.15 4.29
CA ALA A 44 6.60 -12.20 5.12
C ALA A 44 6.76 -13.55 4.39
N SER A 45 6.78 -13.56 3.05
CA SER A 45 6.96 -14.77 2.26
C SER A 45 7.78 -14.58 0.99
N GLY A 46 8.41 -15.66 0.53
CA GLY A 46 9.14 -15.70 -0.74
C GLY A 46 10.35 -14.75 -0.81
N PRO A 47 10.75 -14.33 -2.02
CA PRO A 47 11.88 -13.42 -2.22
C PRO A 47 11.69 -12.07 -1.51
N GLU A 48 10.45 -11.58 -1.39
CA GLU A 48 10.16 -10.31 -0.71
C GLU A 48 10.62 -10.35 0.75
N ALA A 49 10.40 -11.47 1.46
CA ALA A 49 10.83 -11.62 2.86
C ALA A 49 12.35 -11.53 3.03
N ILE A 50 13.12 -12.06 2.08
CA ILE A 50 14.59 -12.01 2.12
C ILE A 50 15.07 -10.57 2.00
N TRP A 51 14.53 -9.83 1.03
CA TRP A 51 14.89 -8.43 0.82
C TRP A 51 14.41 -7.53 1.96
N TRP A 52 13.23 -7.82 2.51
CA TRP A 52 12.69 -7.06 3.63
C TRP A 52 13.50 -7.26 4.91
N LYS A 53 13.88 -8.52 5.23
CA LYS A 53 14.80 -8.82 6.33
C LYS A 53 16.14 -8.11 6.17
N ARG A 54 16.71 -8.12 4.95
CA ARG A 54 17.96 -7.39 4.65
C ARG A 54 17.82 -5.88 4.87
N LEU A 55 16.67 -5.29 4.56
CA LEU A 55 16.42 -3.87 4.83
C LEU A 55 16.37 -3.62 6.34
N ASP A 56 15.65 -4.46 7.09
CA ASP A 56 15.57 -4.35 8.56
C ASP A 56 16.95 -4.44 9.23
N GLU A 57 17.82 -5.31 8.73
CA GLU A 57 19.19 -5.52 9.22
C GLU A 57 20.20 -4.51 8.64
N SER A 58 19.80 -3.67 7.69
CA SER A 58 20.75 -2.83 6.97
C SER A 58 21.32 -1.69 7.82
N GLU A 59 22.63 -1.55 7.87
CA GLU A 59 23.33 -0.43 8.53
C GLU A 59 23.77 0.66 7.55
N LYS A 60 23.34 0.53 6.29
CA LYS A 60 23.64 1.46 5.21
C LYS A 60 23.04 2.84 5.49
N PRO A 61 23.83 3.93 5.50
CA PRO A 61 23.30 5.28 5.69
C PRO A 61 22.22 5.64 4.67
N GLU A 62 22.39 5.21 3.42
CA GLU A 62 21.42 5.48 2.34
C GLU A 62 20.04 4.86 2.61
N HIS A 63 19.96 3.81 3.43
CA HIS A 63 18.67 3.21 3.80
C HIS A 63 18.02 3.85 5.02
N THR A 64 18.70 4.72 5.77
CA THR A 64 18.25 5.16 7.09
C THR A 64 17.51 6.49 7.03
N GLY A 65 16.27 6.50 7.52
CA GLY A 65 15.46 7.72 7.64
C GLY A 65 15.08 8.36 6.30
N TRP A 66 14.49 9.55 6.38
CA TRP A 66 14.01 10.27 5.20
C TRP A 66 15.17 10.89 4.38
N LEU A 67 16.30 11.23 5.01
CA LEU A 67 17.47 11.76 4.31
C LEU A 67 18.07 10.73 3.36
N GLY A 68 18.28 9.49 3.84
CA GLY A 68 18.75 8.40 2.98
C GLY A 68 17.79 8.12 1.83
N LEU A 69 16.47 8.17 2.07
CA LEU A 69 15.50 8.06 0.99
C LEU A 69 15.64 9.20 -0.03
N SER A 70 15.79 10.44 0.43
CA SER A 70 15.99 11.61 -0.45
C SER A 70 17.23 11.45 -1.33
N ASP A 71 18.31 10.89 -0.78
CA ASP A 71 19.55 10.61 -1.53
C ASP A 71 19.30 9.55 -2.62
N GLN A 72 18.62 8.47 -2.28
CA GLN A 72 18.25 7.43 -3.25
C GLN A 72 17.42 7.99 -4.42
N PHE A 73 16.48 8.91 -4.17
CA PHE A 73 15.69 9.56 -5.22
C PHE A 73 16.55 10.44 -6.13
N ARG A 74 17.41 11.28 -5.53
CA ARG A 74 18.34 12.14 -6.26
C ARG A 74 19.25 11.34 -7.19
N GLU A 75 19.75 10.19 -6.71
CA GLU A 75 20.59 9.28 -7.48
C GLU A 75 19.82 8.54 -8.57
N ALA A 76 18.59 8.10 -8.26
CA ALA A 76 17.77 7.34 -9.19
C ALA A 76 17.39 8.15 -10.43
N LYS A 77 17.25 9.48 -10.32
CA LYS A 77 16.87 10.39 -11.42
C LYS A 77 15.68 9.82 -12.20
N LEU A 78 14.57 9.62 -11.49
CA LEU A 78 13.35 9.08 -12.09
C LEU A 78 12.78 10.08 -13.10
N THR A 79 12.16 9.57 -14.16
CA THR A 79 11.47 10.43 -15.13
C THR A 79 10.25 11.06 -14.47
N PRO A 80 9.99 12.36 -14.64
CA PRO A 80 8.76 12.99 -14.16
C PRO A 80 7.51 12.24 -14.61
N GLY A 81 6.52 12.15 -13.73
CA GLY A 81 5.30 11.35 -13.92
C GLY A 81 5.48 9.84 -13.71
N THR A 82 6.66 9.37 -13.28
CA THR A 82 6.89 7.96 -12.93
C THR A 82 5.94 7.53 -11.83
N LEU A 83 5.19 6.44 -12.05
CA LEU A 83 4.37 5.85 -11.01
C LEU A 83 5.27 5.26 -9.92
N LEU A 84 4.97 5.57 -8.67
CA LEU A 84 5.72 5.09 -7.51
C LEU A 84 4.80 4.30 -6.58
N ARG A 85 5.10 3.01 -6.42
CA ARG A 85 4.43 2.17 -5.42
C ARG A 85 5.22 2.21 -4.12
N VAL A 86 4.72 2.98 -3.15
CA VAL A 86 5.32 3.08 -1.82
C VAL A 86 4.82 1.92 -0.95
N ASN A 87 5.69 1.40 -0.10
CA ASN A 87 5.47 0.25 0.79
C ASN A 87 5.02 -1.00 0.02
N THR A 88 5.93 -1.58 -0.78
CA THR A 88 5.77 -2.98 -1.23
C THR A 88 5.93 -3.96 -0.08
N ALA A 89 6.72 -3.56 0.92
CA ALA A 89 6.79 -4.11 2.27
C ALA A 89 6.82 -2.94 3.27
N GLY A 90 6.40 -3.17 4.52
CA GLY A 90 6.17 -2.11 5.51
C GLY A 90 4.82 -1.40 5.33
N ASP A 91 4.61 -0.33 6.09
CA ASP A 91 3.44 0.55 6.05
C ASP A 91 3.89 2.00 6.32
N LEU A 92 2.98 2.92 6.65
CA LEU A 92 3.33 4.29 7.01
C LEU A 92 4.04 4.34 8.39
N PRO A 93 5.06 5.22 8.57
CA PRO A 93 5.67 5.43 9.88
C PRO A 93 4.65 5.87 10.93
N HIS A 94 4.75 5.32 12.13
CA HIS A 94 3.80 5.56 13.21
C HIS A 94 4.50 5.54 14.58
N LEU A 95 3.81 6.05 15.60
CA LEU A 95 4.22 5.94 17.00
C LEU A 95 3.99 4.50 17.49
N PRO A 96 5.03 3.75 17.92
CA PRO A 96 4.90 2.34 18.25
C PRO A 96 3.85 2.01 19.31
N ASN A 97 3.62 2.94 20.25
CA ASN A 97 2.72 2.71 21.38
C ASN A 97 1.26 3.01 21.06
N THR A 98 0.99 3.97 20.16
CA THR A 98 -0.39 4.43 19.89
C THR A 98 -0.92 3.95 18.54
N GLY A 99 -0.04 3.58 17.60
CA GLY A 99 -0.44 3.30 16.22
C GLY A 99 -0.80 4.57 15.43
N GLU A 100 -0.52 5.75 15.98
CA GLU A 100 -0.76 7.02 15.30
C GLU A 100 0.29 7.25 14.23
N ILE A 101 -0.17 7.45 13.00
CA ILE A 101 0.68 7.78 11.86
C ILE A 101 1.42 9.09 12.16
N LEU A 102 2.73 9.07 11.97
CA LEU A 102 3.62 10.23 12.11
C LEU A 102 3.42 11.16 10.92
N GLY A 103 2.37 11.99 10.97
CA GLY A 103 1.95 12.83 9.86
C GLY A 103 3.06 13.74 9.31
N ASN A 104 3.90 14.30 10.18
CA ASN A 104 5.07 15.09 9.80
C ASN A 104 6.11 14.29 8.99
N VAL A 105 6.34 13.02 9.35
CA VAL A 105 7.24 12.13 8.59
C VAL A 105 6.61 11.80 7.24
N VAL A 106 5.31 11.56 7.20
CA VAL A 106 4.59 11.32 5.94
C VAL A 106 4.63 12.55 5.03
N ASP A 107 4.53 13.77 5.59
CA ASP A 107 4.68 15.02 4.82
C ASP A 107 6.09 15.17 4.23
N LEU A 108 7.14 14.77 4.97
CA LEU A 108 8.52 14.74 4.45
C LEU A 108 8.67 13.73 3.30
N LEU A 109 8.07 12.53 3.42
CA LEU A 109 8.04 11.56 2.33
C LEU A 109 7.36 12.13 1.09
N ARG A 110 6.20 12.77 1.27
CA ARG A 110 5.48 13.45 0.18
C ARG A 110 6.35 14.53 -0.47
N ALA A 111 7.04 15.36 0.31
CA ALA A 111 7.91 16.40 -0.24
C ALA A 111 9.05 15.83 -1.10
N ILE A 112 9.63 14.68 -0.72
CA ILE A 112 10.60 13.96 -1.55
C ILE A 112 9.97 13.53 -2.88
N PHE A 113 8.75 12.99 -2.84
CA PHE A 113 8.05 12.54 -4.04
C PHE A 113 7.69 13.70 -4.98
N GLU A 114 7.19 14.81 -4.43
CA GLU A 114 6.87 16.02 -5.18
C GLU A 114 8.12 16.63 -5.84
N ALA A 115 9.22 16.74 -5.10
CA ALA A 115 10.49 17.26 -5.61
C ALA A 115 11.09 16.41 -6.75
N ASN A 116 10.67 15.15 -6.87
CA ASN A 116 11.08 14.24 -7.94
C ASN A 116 9.96 14.00 -8.96
N GLU A 117 8.86 14.75 -8.87
CA GLU A 117 7.72 14.73 -9.79
C GLU A 117 7.15 13.33 -10.04
N VAL A 118 7.22 12.44 -9.06
CA VAL A 118 6.64 11.08 -9.17
C VAL A 118 5.17 11.08 -8.77
N VAL A 119 4.46 10.01 -9.14
CA VAL A 119 3.04 9.81 -8.79
C VAL A 119 2.95 8.70 -7.72
N PRO A 120 3.00 9.04 -6.42
CA PRO A 120 3.07 8.06 -5.36
C PRO A 120 1.69 7.50 -4.98
N PHE A 121 1.65 6.19 -4.73
CA PHE A 121 0.51 5.55 -4.07
C PHE A 121 0.93 4.41 -3.15
N THR A 122 0.15 4.19 -2.08
CA THR A 122 0.38 3.12 -1.11
C THR A 122 -0.92 2.49 -0.61
N TYR A 123 -0.83 1.41 0.16
CA TYR A 123 -1.93 0.87 0.97
C TYR A 123 -1.51 0.98 2.43
N THR A 124 -2.46 1.28 3.31
CA THR A 124 -2.22 1.26 4.75
C THR A 124 -3.22 0.35 5.47
N HIS A 125 -2.70 -0.42 6.42
CA HIS A 125 -3.49 -1.22 7.37
C HIS A 125 -3.56 -0.55 8.75
N HIS A 126 -3.09 0.69 8.88
CA HIS A 126 -3.21 1.45 10.12
C HIS A 126 -4.67 1.64 10.51
N ARG A 127 -4.92 1.67 11.82
CA ARG A 127 -6.25 1.92 12.38
C ARG A 127 -6.84 3.18 11.79
N GLN A 128 -8.12 3.12 11.46
CA GLN A 128 -8.88 4.24 10.90
C GLN A 128 -9.41 5.15 12.02
N THR A 129 -8.52 5.63 12.88
CA THR A 129 -8.81 6.65 13.90
C THR A 129 -8.94 8.02 13.23
N GLU A 130 -9.60 8.98 13.88
CA GLU A 130 -9.74 10.34 13.33
C GLU A 130 -8.36 10.99 13.05
N HIS A 131 -7.37 10.79 13.92
CA HIS A 131 -6.00 11.23 13.68
C HIS A 131 -5.42 10.63 12.38
N ASN A 132 -5.44 9.29 12.25
CA ASN A 132 -4.88 8.61 11.07
C ASN A 132 -5.62 8.98 9.79
N LEU A 133 -6.96 9.07 9.85
CA LEU A 133 -7.78 9.50 8.72
C LEU A 133 -7.50 10.94 8.31
N SER A 134 -7.22 11.85 9.25
CA SER A 134 -6.83 13.22 8.92
C SER A 134 -5.50 13.29 8.17
N VAL A 135 -4.52 12.45 8.55
CA VAL A 135 -3.24 12.34 7.83
C VAL A 135 -3.47 11.79 6.43
N VAL A 136 -4.26 10.72 6.30
CA VAL A 136 -4.61 10.08 5.02
C VAL A 136 -5.33 11.06 4.09
N ASP A 137 -6.31 11.82 4.58
CA ASP A 137 -7.04 12.81 3.78
C ASP A 137 -6.09 13.91 3.29
N ARG A 138 -5.25 14.45 4.17
CA ARG A 138 -4.24 15.45 3.82
C ARG A 138 -3.32 14.96 2.70
N GLN A 139 -2.81 13.73 2.78
CA GLN A 139 -1.94 13.18 1.74
C GLN A 139 -2.68 12.97 0.41
N ASN A 140 -3.90 12.43 0.45
CA ASN A 140 -4.70 12.19 -0.75
C ASN A 140 -5.01 13.50 -1.48
N ARG A 141 -5.31 14.59 -0.76
CA ARG A 141 -5.51 15.93 -1.33
C ARG A 141 -4.23 16.53 -1.91
N ALA A 142 -3.07 16.17 -1.35
CA ALA A 142 -1.77 16.67 -1.78
C ALA A 142 -1.07 15.77 -2.83
N GLY A 143 -1.78 14.81 -3.43
CA GLY A 143 -1.24 13.99 -4.52
C GLY A 143 -0.47 12.73 -4.10
N PHE A 144 -0.36 12.45 -2.79
CA PHE A 144 0.11 11.15 -2.31
C PHE A 144 -1.07 10.23 -1.99
N THR A 145 -1.41 9.34 -2.92
CA THR A 145 -2.59 8.50 -2.78
C THR A 145 -2.38 7.39 -1.75
N VAL A 146 -2.95 7.55 -0.56
CA VAL A 146 -2.95 6.56 0.51
C VAL A 146 -4.29 5.84 0.52
N ASN A 147 -4.28 4.58 0.08
CA ASN A 147 -5.47 3.74 0.04
C ASN A 147 -5.69 3.03 1.38
N LEU A 148 -6.89 3.13 1.93
CA LEU A 148 -7.26 2.39 3.15
C LEU A 148 -7.49 0.92 2.81
N SER A 149 -6.65 0.05 3.37
CA SER A 149 -6.83 -1.40 3.30
C SER A 149 -7.84 -1.82 4.37
N CYS A 150 -9.03 -2.20 3.93
CA CYS A 150 -10.14 -2.57 4.78
C CYS A 150 -10.30 -4.09 4.83
N ASP A 151 -10.72 -4.60 5.99
CA ASP A 151 -10.86 -6.04 6.22
C ASP A 151 -12.16 -6.64 5.68
N SER A 152 -13.12 -5.82 5.26
CA SER A 152 -14.39 -6.25 4.66
C SER A 152 -14.84 -5.32 3.53
N GLU A 153 -15.72 -5.84 2.67
CA GLU A 153 -16.40 -5.04 1.64
C GLU A 153 -17.24 -3.92 2.25
N GLU A 154 -17.96 -4.21 3.34
CA GLU A 154 -18.78 -3.23 4.07
C GLU A 154 -17.93 -2.06 4.57
N ARG A 155 -16.79 -2.35 5.23
CA ARG A 155 -15.90 -1.30 5.74
C ARG A 155 -15.27 -0.50 4.60
N ALA A 156 -14.90 -1.17 3.50
CA ALA A 156 -14.37 -0.49 2.32
C ALA A 156 -15.41 0.43 1.68
N SER A 157 -16.68 -0.01 1.62
CA SER A 157 -17.77 0.82 1.11
C SER A 157 -18.02 2.03 1.99
N MET A 158 -18.09 1.83 3.31
CA MET A 158 -18.26 2.91 4.28
C MET A 158 -17.16 3.98 4.11
N MET A 159 -15.90 3.58 4.04
CA MET A 159 -14.79 4.51 3.88
C MET A 159 -14.78 5.18 2.50
N HIS A 160 -15.18 4.46 1.46
CA HIS A 160 -15.31 5.02 0.12
C HIS A 160 -16.38 6.12 0.06
N ARG A 161 -17.54 5.91 0.69
CA ARG A 161 -18.60 6.93 0.80
C ARG A 161 -18.17 8.15 1.63
N ARG A 162 -17.25 7.96 2.57
CA ARG A 162 -16.59 9.07 3.31
C ARG A 162 -15.54 9.82 2.48
N GLY A 163 -15.29 9.43 1.23
CA GLY A 163 -14.37 10.09 0.32
C GLY A 163 -12.95 9.49 0.29
N PHE A 164 -12.70 8.39 1.00
CA PHE A 164 -11.37 7.77 1.04
C PHE A 164 -11.21 6.73 -0.08
N PRO A 165 -10.08 6.75 -0.82
CA PRO A 165 -9.74 5.64 -1.70
C PRO A 165 -9.55 4.39 -0.85
N SER A 166 -10.41 3.40 -1.06
CA SER A 166 -10.47 2.20 -0.22
C SER A 166 -10.25 0.93 -1.05
N VAL A 167 -9.69 -0.08 -0.42
CA VAL A 167 -9.50 -1.42 -0.98
C VAL A 167 -9.86 -2.48 0.05
N CYS A 168 -10.20 -3.68 -0.41
CA CYS A 168 -10.37 -4.84 0.46
C CYS A 168 -9.85 -6.11 -0.21
N VAL A 169 -9.79 -7.20 0.56
CA VAL A 169 -9.43 -8.53 0.06
C VAL A 169 -10.66 -9.43 0.12
N VAL A 170 -10.87 -10.20 -0.95
CA VAL A 170 -11.93 -11.23 -1.04
C VAL A 170 -11.29 -12.62 -1.18
N PRO A 171 -12.07 -13.71 -0.98
CA PRO A 171 -11.60 -15.06 -1.21
C PRO A 171 -10.93 -15.25 -2.57
N ALA A 172 -9.97 -16.18 -2.62
CA ALA A 172 -9.17 -16.45 -3.81
C ALA A 172 -9.99 -16.92 -5.03
N ASP A 173 -11.11 -17.58 -4.79
CA ASP A 173 -12.04 -18.16 -5.75
C ASP A 173 -13.21 -17.22 -6.13
N ASP A 174 -13.26 -16.01 -5.56
CA ASP A 174 -14.25 -15.01 -5.95
C ASP A 174 -14.14 -14.69 -7.44
N THR A 175 -15.20 -14.95 -8.21
CA THR A 175 -15.20 -14.79 -9.68
C THR A 175 -15.64 -13.41 -10.15
N ARG A 176 -16.16 -12.56 -9.25
CA ARG A 176 -16.69 -11.23 -9.59
C ARG A 176 -15.58 -10.36 -10.17
N THR A 177 -15.94 -9.51 -11.13
CA THR A 177 -15.04 -8.53 -11.76
C THR A 177 -15.48 -7.09 -11.52
N GLY A 178 -16.78 -6.85 -11.32
CA GLY A 178 -17.34 -5.61 -10.81
C GLY A 178 -18.79 -5.78 -10.36
N TRP A 179 -19.18 -5.05 -9.33
CA TRP A 179 -20.53 -5.08 -8.74
C TRP A 179 -20.82 -3.77 -8.01
N ARG A 180 -22.04 -3.65 -7.47
CA ARG A 180 -22.41 -2.61 -6.52
C ARG A 180 -22.96 -3.26 -5.26
N ASP A 181 -22.76 -2.61 -4.11
CA ASP A 181 -23.46 -2.97 -2.89
C ASP A 181 -24.84 -2.28 -2.82
N GLU A 182 -25.56 -2.53 -1.73
CA GLU A 182 -26.87 -1.94 -1.41
C GLU A 182 -26.85 -0.41 -1.29
N HIS A 183 -25.68 0.20 -1.06
CA HIS A 183 -25.50 1.64 -1.00
C HIS A 183 -25.11 2.25 -2.36
N GLY A 184 -25.03 1.43 -3.41
CA GLY A 184 -24.61 1.84 -4.74
C GLY A 184 -23.11 2.05 -4.91
N THR A 185 -22.28 1.75 -3.91
CA THR A 185 -20.82 1.82 -4.01
C THR A 185 -20.34 0.81 -5.05
N LYS A 186 -19.55 1.27 -6.02
CA LYS A 186 -18.98 0.40 -7.05
C LYS A 186 -17.75 -0.32 -6.53
N PHE A 187 -17.69 -1.62 -6.78
CA PHE A 187 -16.52 -2.46 -6.55
C PHE A 187 -15.97 -2.95 -7.89
N VAL A 188 -14.64 -3.03 -7.99
CA VAL A 188 -13.93 -3.56 -9.16
C VAL A 188 -12.79 -4.45 -8.68
N THR A 189 -12.77 -5.70 -9.13
CA THR A 189 -11.63 -6.58 -8.91
C THR A 189 -10.41 -6.03 -9.64
N CYS A 190 -9.26 -6.01 -8.98
CA CYS A 190 -8.01 -5.47 -9.52
C CYS A 190 -7.79 -5.99 -10.96
N PRO A 191 -7.71 -5.11 -11.97
CA PRO A 191 -7.60 -5.54 -13.37
C PRO A 191 -6.38 -6.43 -13.65
N ALA A 192 -5.29 -6.30 -12.88
CA ALA A 192 -4.12 -7.17 -12.97
C ALA A 192 -4.37 -8.62 -12.52
N GLN A 193 -5.52 -8.93 -11.91
CA GLN A 193 -5.94 -10.28 -11.52
C GLN A 193 -7.02 -10.86 -12.45
N THR A 194 -7.54 -10.07 -13.39
CA THR A 194 -8.67 -10.45 -14.24
C THR A 194 -8.42 -10.25 -15.73
N ARG A 195 -7.34 -9.55 -16.11
CA ARG A 195 -6.96 -9.28 -17.51
C ARG A 195 -5.50 -9.64 -17.71
N ASP A 196 -5.23 -10.37 -18.78
CA ASP A 196 -3.86 -10.69 -19.17
C ASP A 196 -3.08 -9.42 -19.48
N GLU A 197 -1.78 -9.45 -19.16
CA GLU A 197 -0.82 -8.36 -19.36
C GLU A 197 -1.18 -7.01 -18.70
N MET A 198 -2.20 -6.99 -17.84
CA MET A 198 -2.56 -5.80 -17.10
C MET A 198 -1.65 -5.63 -15.89
N THR A 199 -1.06 -4.45 -15.79
CA THR A 199 -0.06 -4.09 -14.79
C THR A 199 -0.39 -2.74 -14.16
N CYS A 200 0.23 -2.41 -13.03
CA CYS A 200 -0.01 -1.12 -12.38
C CYS A 200 0.43 0.08 -13.23
N ASP A 201 1.52 -0.02 -14.01
CA ASP A 201 1.99 1.06 -14.90
C ASP A 201 0.94 1.44 -15.97
N ARG A 202 0.18 0.44 -16.45
CA ARG A 202 -0.90 0.59 -17.42
C ARG A 202 -2.22 1.04 -16.75
N CYS A 203 -2.58 0.41 -15.64
CA CYS A 203 -3.88 0.59 -14.97
C CYS A 203 -4.00 1.91 -14.20
N ARG A 204 -3.03 2.21 -13.33
CA ARG A 204 -2.97 3.40 -12.46
C ARG A 204 -4.20 3.67 -11.58
N LEU A 205 -5.15 2.73 -11.44
CA LEU A 205 -6.40 2.98 -10.69
C LEU A 205 -6.14 3.31 -9.21
N CYS A 206 -5.21 2.61 -8.57
CA CYS A 206 -4.91 2.80 -7.15
C CYS A 206 -4.08 4.06 -6.86
N SER A 207 -3.61 4.79 -7.88
CA SER A 207 -2.99 6.11 -7.72
C SER A 207 -3.95 7.26 -7.96
N LYS A 208 -5.24 6.97 -8.16
CA LYS A 208 -6.31 7.97 -8.28
C LYS A 208 -7.08 7.99 -6.97
N ALA A 209 -6.83 9.01 -6.15
CA ALA A 209 -7.51 9.20 -4.86
C ALA A 209 -9.04 9.37 -5.04
N ASN A 210 -9.46 10.07 -6.10
CA ASN A 210 -10.86 10.36 -6.42
C ASN A 210 -11.52 9.32 -7.35
N ARG A 211 -10.98 8.09 -7.46
CA ARG A 211 -11.62 7.05 -8.28
C ARG A 211 -13.02 6.75 -7.77
N GLY A 212 -13.97 6.47 -8.65
CA GLY A 212 -15.36 6.16 -8.28
C GLY A 212 -15.63 4.69 -7.93
N ALA A 213 -14.64 3.96 -7.41
CA ALA A 213 -14.81 2.56 -7.04
C ALA A 213 -13.84 2.09 -5.94
N VAL A 214 -14.29 1.15 -5.12
CA VAL A 214 -13.45 0.32 -4.26
C VAL A 214 -12.72 -0.70 -5.14
N VAL A 215 -11.40 -0.83 -4.94
CA VAL A 215 -10.61 -1.87 -5.62
C VAL A 215 -10.53 -3.10 -4.72
N VAL A 216 -10.87 -4.24 -5.28
CA VAL A 216 -10.87 -5.51 -4.55
C VAL A 216 -9.73 -6.39 -5.01
N PHE A 217 -9.05 -7.04 -4.07
CA PHE A 217 -7.99 -8.00 -4.38
C PHE A 217 -8.43 -9.42 -4.01
N ARG A 218 -8.36 -10.34 -4.96
CA ARG A 218 -8.46 -11.77 -4.62
C ARG A 218 -7.26 -12.17 -3.77
N ALA A 219 -7.50 -12.95 -2.71
CA ALA A 219 -6.44 -13.56 -1.93
C ALA A 219 -5.48 -14.33 -2.85
N HIS A 220 -4.18 -14.07 -2.75
CA HIS A 220 -3.17 -14.63 -3.64
C HIS A 220 -1.87 -14.96 -2.91
N GLY A 221 -0.93 -15.60 -3.62
CA GLY A 221 0.33 -16.07 -3.07
C GLY A 221 0.24 -17.38 -2.32
N ALA A 222 1.31 -17.73 -1.61
CA ALA A 222 1.44 -19.01 -0.90
C ALA A 222 0.40 -19.16 0.23
N LYS A 223 0.00 -18.05 0.85
CA LYS A 223 -0.90 -18.04 2.02
C LYS A 223 -2.36 -17.77 1.67
N ARG A 224 -2.74 -17.82 0.38
CA ARG A 224 -4.11 -17.50 -0.09
C ARG A 224 -5.20 -18.29 0.61
N LYS A 225 -5.00 -19.60 0.85
CA LYS A 225 -5.99 -20.46 1.54
C LYS A 225 -6.26 -19.97 2.96
N LYS A 226 -5.20 -19.56 3.68
CA LYS A 226 -5.32 -19.04 5.05
C LYS A 226 -6.05 -17.70 5.07
N ILE A 227 -5.78 -16.84 4.09
CA ILE A 227 -6.47 -15.56 3.95
C ILE A 227 -7.95 -15.79 3.63
N SER A 228 -8.29 -16.65 2.66
CA SER A 228 -9.69 -16.99 2.33
C SER A 228 -10.45 -17.49 3.56
N ALA A 229 -9.89 -18.48 4.28
CA ALA A 229 -10.54 -19.04 5.46
C ALA A 229 -10.81 -17.99 6.55
N ARG A 230 -9.91 -17.01 6.74
CA ARG A 230 -10.13 -15.89 7.68
C ARG A 230 -11.28 -14.99 7.24
N LEU A 231 -11.40 -14.74 5.94
CA LEU A 231 -12.46 -13.89 5.38
C LEU A 231 -13.84 -14.57 5.53
N GLU A 232 -13.91 -15.89 5.39
CA GLU A 232 -15.14 -16.67 5.60
C GLU A 232 -15.63 -16.64 7.05
N THR A 233 -14.71 -16.56 8.03
CA THR A 233 -15.07 -16.48 9.46
C THR A 233 -15.37 -15.05 9.96
N ALA A 234 -15.14 -14.03 9.13
CA ALA A 234 -15.26 -12.61 9.50
C ALA A 234 -16.46 -11.91 8.85
N GLY A 235 -17.20 -12.61 7.97
CA GLY A 235 -18.49 -12.19 7.44
C GLY A 235 -19.62 -12.83 8.22
#